data_AF-A0A3E5ANW9-F1
#
_entry.id   AF-A0A3E5ANW9-F1
#
_cell.length_a   1.000
_cell.length_b   1.000
_cell.length_c   1.000
_cell.angle_alpha   90.00
_cell.angle_beta   90.00
_cell.angle_gamma   90.00
#
_symmetry.space_group_name_H-M   'P 1'
#
loop_
_entity.id
_entity.type
_entity.pdbx_description
1 polymer ?
#
loop_
_entity_poly.entity_id
_entity_poly.type
_entity_poly.pdbx_seq_one_letter_code
_entity_poly.pdbx_strand_id
1 'polypeptide(L)' 'MNLFAGTDIEYEEKEEVINVCKAWEDHKKLGIQQGENKMLFTLVTKGKLDIDTAAEEAGVSVSEFEKLMNEAGYKVPETV' A
#
# COMPACT_ATOMS: atom_id res chain seq x y z
N MET A 1 -45.91 -36.82 -1.38
CA MET A 1 -46.13 -35.36 -1.25
C MET A 1 -44.78 -34.74 -0.97
N ASN A 2 -44.20 -33.99 -1.92
CA ASN A 2 -42.89 -33.33 -1.72
C ASN A 2 -43.13 -31.94 -1.11
N LEU A 3 -42.47 -31.66 0.02
CA LEU A 3 -42.50 -30.39 0.74
C LEU A 3 -41.12 -29.73 0.63
N PHE A 4 -40.82 -29.16 -0.53
CA PHE A 4 -39.72 -28.19 -0.65
C PHE A 4 -40.37 -26.83 -0.84
N ALA A 5 -40.63 -26.14 0.27
CA ALA A 5 -40.93 -24.71 0.26
C ALA A 5 -39.61 -24.01 -0.07
N GLY A 6 -39.51 -23.49 -1.31
CA GLY A 6 -38.40 -22.62 -1.68
C GLY A 6 -38.44 -21.40 -0.79
N THR A 7 -37.40 -21.21 0.03
CA THR A 7 -37.17 -19.94 0.68
C THR A 7 -36.65 -19.01 -0.40
N ASP A 8 -37.42 -18.00 -0.78
CA ASP A 8 -36.95 -16.88 -1.58
C ASP A 8 -35.84 -16.20 -0.77
N ILE A 9 -34.58 -16.45 -1.15
CA ILE A 9 -33.43 -15.73 -0.61
C ILE A 9 -33.45 -14.38 -1.32
N GLU A 10 -33.99 -13.36 -0.66
CA GLU A 10 -33.85 -11.97 -1.10
C GLU A 10 -32.37 -11.58 -0.96
N TYR A 11 -31.63 -11.66 -2.06
CA TYR A 11 -30.29 -11.10 -2.14
C TYR A 11 -30.44 -9.57 -2.22
N GLU A 12 -30.11 -8.85 -1.15
CA GLU A 12 -29.82 -7.42 -1.24
C GLU A 12 -28.56 -7.25 -2.10
N GLU A 13 -28.73 -7.05 -3.40
CA GLU A 13 -27.68 -6.56 -4.28
C GLU A 13 -27.32 -5.13 -3.84
N LYS A 14 -26.35 -5.01 -2.94
CA LYS A 14 -25.67 -3.73 -2.70
C LYS A 14 -24.82 -3.45 -3.93
N GLU A 15 -25.39 -2.77 -4.93
CA GLU A 15 -24.64 -2.23 -6.06
C GLU A 15 -23.62 -1.20 -5.52
N GLU A 16 -22.38 -1.63 -5.32
CA GLU A 16 -21.28 -0.72 -5.09
C GLU A 16 -20.92 -0.07 -6.43
N VAL A 17 -21.39 1.17 -6.64
CA VAL A 17 -21.04 1.96 -7.83
C VAL A 17 -19.58 2.40 -7.72
N ILE A 18 -18.67 1.59 -8.25
CA ILE A 18 -17.24 1.93 -8.32
C ILE A 18 -17.04 2.97 -9.42
N ASN A 19 -16.61 4.18 -9.03
CA ASN A 19 -16.14 5.17 -9.99
C ASN A 19 -14.78 4.70 -10.55
N VAL A 20 -14.81 4.02 -11.69
CA VAL A 20 -13.63 3.43 -12.34
C VAL A 20 -12.54 4.48 -12.60
N CYS A 21 -12.91 5.69 -13.01
CA CYS A 21 -11.95 6.77 -13.24
C CYS A 21 -11.22 7.18 -11.96
N LYS A 22 -11.94 7.29 -10.84
CA LYS A 22 -11.35 7.61 -9.54
C LYS A 22 -10.44 6.48 -9.06
N ALA A 23 -10.92 5.23 -9.13
CA ALA A 23 -10.15 4.06 -8.75
C ALA A 23 -8.83 3.95 -9.56
N TRP A 24 -8.89 4.22 -10.86
CA TRP A 24 -7.71 4.22 -11.73
C TRP A 24 -6.68 5.28 -11.31
N GLU A 25 -7.10 6.53 -11.11
CA GLU A 25 -6.18 7.60 -10.70
C GLU A 25 -5.57 7.35 -9.32
N ASP A 26 -6.36 6.84 -8.37
CA ASP A 26 -5.88 6.48 -7.03
C ASP A 26 -4.83 5.36 -7.12
N HIS A 27 -5.08 4.31 -7.91
CA HIS A 27 -4.12 3.23 -8.13
C HIS A 27 -2.86 3.67 -8.87
N LYS A 28 -2.99 4.55 -9.86
CA LYS A 28 -1.85 5.13 -10.58
C LYS A 28 -0.95 5.92 -9.63
N LYS A 29 -1.53 6.77 -8.79
CA LYS A 29 -0.79 7.54 -7.78
C LYS A 29 -0.08 6.61 -6.79
N LEU A 30 -0.80 5.61 -6.27
CA LEU A 30 -0.22 4.62 -5.36
C LEU A 30 0.96 3.88 -6.00
N GLY A 31 0.83 3.47 -7.27
CA GLY A 31 1.91 2.78 -7.99
C GLY A 31 3.16 3.64 -8.16
N ILE A 32 3.01 4.94 -8.43
CA ILE A 32 4.13 5.89 -8.50
C ILE A 32 4.83 5.98 -7.15
N GLN A 33 4.07 6.21 -6.07
CA GLN A 33 4.62 6.32 -4.71
C GLN A 33 5.33 5.04 -4.26
N GLN A 34 4.78 3.86 -4.58
CA GLN A 34 5.45 2.59 -4.32
C GLN A 34 6.78 2.45 -5.07
N GLY A 35 6.84 2.93 -6.31
CA GLY A 35 8.06 2.95 -7.11
C GLY A 35 9.14 3.86 -6.52
N GLU A 36 8.75 5.07 -6.12
CA GLU A 36 9.63 6.05 -5.47
C GLU A 36 10.19 5.50 -4.15
N ASN A 37 9.34 4.99 -3.26
CA ASN A 37 9.75 4.39 -2.00
C ASN A 37 10.73 3.22 -2.21
N LYS A 38 10.49 2.36 -3.21
CA LYS A 38 11.40 1.25 -3.53
C LYS A 38 12.80 1.73 -3.93
N MET A 39 12.89 2.86 -4.65
CA MET A 39 14.17 3.49 -4.97
C MET A 39 14.87 3.95 -3.69
N LEU A 40 14.18 4.68 -2.83
CA LEU A 40 14.72 5.20 -1.57
C LEU A 40 15.20 4.07 -0.65
N PHE A 41 14.39 3.02 -0.46
CA PHE A 41 14.77 1.84 0.32
C PHE A 41 16.06 1.21 -0.21
N THR A 42 16.18 1.09 -1.53
CA THR A 42 17.37 0.52 -2.17
C THR A 42 18.61 1.38 -1.96
N LEU A 43 18.48 2.71 -1.98
CA LEU A 43 19.59 3.64 -1.76
C LEU A 43 20.05 3.58 -0.30
N VAL A 44 19.10 3.58 0.64
CA VAL A 44 19.36 3.46 2.09
C VAL A 44 20.03 2.13 2.43
N THR A 45 19.49 1.00 1.96
CA THR A 45 20.11 -0.31 2.20
C THR A 45 21.51 -0.44 1.58
N LYS A 46 21.80 0.29 0.50
CA LYS A 46 23.13 0.35 -0.11
C LYS A 46 24.08 1.35 0.58
N GLY A 47 23.62 2.08 1.61
CA GLY A 47 24.38 3.11 2.30
C GLY A 47 24.70 4.33 1.42
N LYS A 48 23.90 4.57 0.37
CA LYS A 48 24.10 5.70 -0.57
C LYS A 48 23.28 6.94 -0.21
N LEU A 49 22.28 6.76 0.63
CA LEU A 49 21.39 7.80 1.15
C LEU A 49 21.19 7.52 2.64
N ASP A 50 21.27 8.54 3.47
CA ASP A 50 20.95 8.42 4.89
C ASP A 50 19.44 8.29 5.09
N ILE A 51 19.06 7.64 6.18
CA ILE A 51 17.66 7.32 6.43
C ILE A 51 16.82 8.57 6.74
N ASP A 52 17.44 9.61 7.31
CA ASP A 52 16.78 10.88 7.63
C ASP A 52 16.35 11.60 6.33
N THR A 53 17.27 11.76 5.38
CA THR A 53 17.01 12.35 4.06
C THR A 53 16.01 11.52 3.28
N ALA A 54 16.10 10.19 3.33
CA ALA A 54 15.14 9.32 2.64
C ALA A 54 13.72 9.45 3.21
N ALA A 55 13.58 9.59 4.53
CA ALA A 55 12.28 9.83 5.17
C ALA A 55 11.72 11.21 4.82
N GLU A 56 12.56 12.24 4.77
CA GLU A 56 12.20 13.58 4.32
C GLU A 56 11.72 13.58 2.85
N GLU A 57 12.45 12.92 1.95
CA GLU A 57 12.06 12.78 0.53
C GLU A 57 10.75 12.00 0.36
N ALA A 58 10.51 10.98 1.19
CA ALA A 58 9.26 10.25 1.22
C ALA A 58 8.11 11.01 1.91
N GLY A 59 8.40 12.14 2.56
CA GLY A 59 7.42 12.96 3.28
C GLY A 59 6.82 12.28 4.51
N VAL A 60 7.59 11.41 5.18
CA VAL A 60 7.16 10.65 6.37
C VAL A 60 8.18 10.79 7.51
N SER A 61 7.82 10.33 8.71
CA SER A 61 8.78 10.23 9.80
C SER A 61 9.81 9.12 9.54
N VAL A 62 11.01 9.22 10.13
CA VAL A 62 12.05 8.18 10.04
C VAL A 62 11.52 6.83 10.53
N SER A 63 10.77 6.81 11.63
CA SER A 63 10.16 5.59 12.17
C SER A 63 9.11 4.97 11.22
N GLU A 64 8.33 5.79 10.52
CA GLU A 64 7.41 5.27 9.50
C GLU A 64 8.16 4.75 8.29
N PHE A 65 9.22 5.44 7.87
CA PHE A 65 10.06 5.01 6.78
C PHE A 65 10.71 3.64 7.06
N GLU A 66 11.28 3.45 8.25
CA GLU A 66 11.83 2.17 8.71
C GLU A 66 10.77 1.05 8.72
N LYS A 67 9.56 1.37 9.18
CA LYS A 67 8.45 0.43 9.16
C LYS A 67 8.08 0.02 7.74
N LEU A 68 7.97 0.98 6.81
CA LEU A 68 7.69 0.70 5.40
C LEU A 68 8.81 -0.12 4.74
N MET A 69 10.08 0.15 5.08
CA MET A 69 11.21 -0.66 4.65
C MET A 69 11.07 -2.11 5.12
N ASN A 70 10.79 -2.32 6.40
CA ASN A 70 10.61 -3.65 6.98
C ASN A 70 9.43 -4.39 6.37
N GLU A 71 8.28 -3.73 6.18
CA GLU A 71 7.09 -4.29 5.52
C GLU A 71 7.38 -4.68 4.06
N ALA A 72 8.25 -3.92 3.38
CA ALA A 72 8.71 -4.21 2.03
C ALA A 72 9.86 -5.24 1.96
N GLY A 73 10.32 -5.77 3.11
CA GLY A 73 11.37 -6.78 3.19
C GLY A 73 12.81 -6.25 3.04
N TYR A 74 13.01 -4.93 3.20
CA TYR A 74 14.32 -4.31 3.21
C TYR A 74 14.93 -4.32 4.62
N LYS A 75 16.24 -4.53 4.71
CA LYS A 75 16.96 -4.40 5.97
C LYS A 75 17.13 -2.92 6.31
N VAL A 76 16.63 -2.52 7.47
CA VAL A 76 16.90 -1.21 8.07
C VAL A 76 18.37 -1.15 8.52
N PRO A 77 19.15 -0.13 8.12
CA PRO A 77 20.52 0.05 8.60
C PRO A 77 20.55 0.25 10.12
N GLU A 78 21.56 -0.30 10.79
CA GLU A 78 21.77 0.02 12.21
C GLU A 78 22.24 1.47 12.33
N THR A 79 21.56 2.26 13.15
CA THR A 79 21.99 3.61 13.52
C THR A 79 23.29 3.49 14.32
N VAL A 80 24.37 4.04 13.78
CA VAL A 80 25.73 4.00 14.37
C VAL A 80 25.90 5.15 15.36
#